data_AF-A0A5N6P298-F1
#
_entry.id   AF-A0A5N6P298-F1
#
_cell.length_a   1.000
_cell.length_b   1.000
_cell.length_c   1.000
_cell.angle_alpha   90.00
_cell.angle_beta   90.00
_cell.angle_gamma   90.00
#
_symmetry.space_group_name_H-M   'P 1'
#
loop_
_entity.id
_entity.type
_entity.pdbx_description
1 polymer ?
#
loop_
_entity_poly.entity_id
_entity_poly.type
_entity_poly.pdbx_seq_one_letter_code
_entity_poly.pdbx_strand_id
1 'polypeptide(L)'
;MGLGCVLMQRGKVLAYASRQLKPHETTYPTHDLELAAVVFALKIWRHYLYGSKFMIFTDHKSLKYFFTQKELNMRQRRWLELLKDYDCEILYHPGKANVVADALSRKDECSPIKVKAMKLVITSGLIEQIKEAQTEALKEENWKRDRIKGQAHNLDEDNNGLKTRWEKRDFNREDNQAGSSANRGKAPMQ
;
A
#
# COMPACT_ATOMS: atom_id res chain seq x y z
N MET A 1 2.38 -14.10 -7.23
CA MET A 1 2.97 -14.20 -8.58
C MET A 1 3.51 -12.84 -8.98
N GLY A 2 4.78 -12.83 -9.39
CA GLY A 2 5.55 -11.65 -9.79
C GLY A 2 6.45 -11.98 -10.97
N LEU A 3 7.19 -10.98 -11.45
CA LEU A 3 8.30 -11.16 -12.37
C LEU A 3 9.58 -11.13 -11.54
N GLY A 4 10.49 -12.06 -11.80
CA GLY A 4 11.81 -12.13 -11.17
C GLY A 4 12.90 -12.27 -12.21
N CYS A 5 13.99 -11.52 -12.07
CA CYS A 5 15.16 -11.64 -12.93
C CYS A 5 16.45 -11.43 -12.14
N VAL A 6 17.52 -12.05 -12.64
CA VAL A 6 18.85 -12.01 -12.06
C VAL A 6 19.86 -11.66 -13.14
N LEU A 7 20.72 -10.67 -12.86
CA LEU A 7 21.83 -10.32 -13.73
C LEU A 7 23.10 -11.01 -13.21
N MET A 8 23.75 -11.79 -14.06
CA MET A 8 24.96 -12.54 -13.70
C MET A 8 26.10 -12.24 -14.67
N GLN A 9 27.32 -12.19 -14.13
CA GLN A 9 28.54 -12.04 -14.90
C GLN A 9 29.60 -13.00 -14.37
N ARG A 10 30.16 -13.86 -15.24
CA ARG A 10 31.22 -14.83 -14.89
C ARG A 10 30.89 -15.68 -13.66
N GLY A 11 29.64 -16.14 -13.57
CA GLY A 11 29.14 -16.98 -12.46
C GLY A 11 28.84 -16.23 -11.15
N LYS A 12 29.04 -14.90 -11.10
CA LYS A 12 28.68 -14.06 -9.96
C LYS A 12 27.39 -13.29 -10.24
N VAL A 13 26.56 -13.15 -9.22
CA VAL A 13 25.37 -12.29 -9.32
C VAL A 13 25.77 -10.83 -9.17
N LEU A 14 25.34 -9.99 -10.11
CA LEU A 14 25.53 -8.54 -10.06
C LEU A 14 24.31 -7.84 -9.46
N ALA A 15 23.11 -8.26 -9.85
CA ALA A 15 21.88 -7.62 -9.40
C ALA A 15 20.70 -8.59 -9.42
N TYR A 16 19.76 -8.35 -8.49
CA TYR A 16 18.44 -8.96 -8.46
C TYR A 16 17.40 -7.89 -8.75
N ALA A 17 16.37 -8.24 -9.51
CA ALA A 17 15.20 -7.38 -9.67
C ALA A 17 13.93 -8.24 -9.66
N SER A 18 12.92 -7.75 -8.97
CA SER A 18 11.60 -8.36 -8.97
C SER A 18 10.52 -7.29 -8.90
N ARG A 19 9.33 -7.62 -9.41
CA ARG A 19 8.15 -6.74 -9.36
C ARG A 19 6.89 -7.58 -9.30
N GLN A 20 5.91 -7.13 -8.54
CA GLN A 20 4.57 -7.73 -8.54
C GLN A 20 3.88 -7.50 -9.90
N LEU A 21 3.14 -8.52 -10.35
CA LEU A 21 2.29 -8.39 -11.54
C LEU A 21 1.22 -7.35 -11.29
N LYS A 22 0.99 -6.48 -12.28
CA LYS A 22 -0.16 -5.57 -12.26
C LYS A 22 -1.45 -6.37 -12.46
N PRO A 23 -2.60 -5.85 -11.99
CA PRO A 23 -3.89 -6.55 -12.13
C PRO A 23 -4.21 -7.00 -13.56
N HIS A 24 -3.82 -6.21 -14.57
CA HIS A 24 -4.01 -6.56 -15.98
C HIS A 24 -2.97 -7.54 -16.53
N GLU A 25 -1.78 -7.64 -15.91
CA GLU A 25 -0.74 -8.62 -16.26
C GLU A 25 -1.10 -10.00 -15.70
N THR A 26 -1.89 -10.09 -14.63
CA THR A 26 -2.31 -11.35 -14.01
C THR A 26 -3.11 -12.26 -14.95
N THR A 27 -3.86 -11.68 -15.90
CA THR A 27 -4.65 -12.44 -16.89
C THR A 27 -3.81 -12.90 -18.08
N TYR A 28 -2.52 -12.56 -18.14
CA TYR A 28 -1.69 -12.92 -19.29
C TYR A 28 -1.36 -14.41 -19.29
N PRO A 29 -1.28 -15.03 -20.48
CA PRO A 29 -0.82 -16.40 -20.58
C PRO A 29 0.66 -16.49 -20.17
N THR A 30 1.09 -17.66 -19.71
CA THR A 30 2.45 -17.89 -19.17
C THR A 30 3.54 -17.40 -20.13
N HIS A 31 3.42 -17.68 -21.43
CA HIS A 31 4.41 -17.21 -22.43
C HIS A 31 4.57 -15.69 -22.48
N ASP A 32 3.47 -14.94 -22.29
CA ASP A 32 3.52 -13.47 -22.26
C ASP A 32 4.11 -12.97 -20.94
N LEU A 33 3.90 -13.69 -19.83
CA LEU A 33 4.51 -13.38 -18.54
C LEU A 33 6.03 -13.58 -18.56
N GLU A 34 6.50 -14.67 -19.16
CA GLU A 34 7.92 -14.95 -19.34
C GLU A 34 8.59 -13.86 -20.19
N LEU A 35 7.95 -13.47 -21.29
CA LEU A 35 8.43 -12.37 -22.12
C LEU A 35 8.39 -11.03 -21.39
N ALA A 36 7.37 -10.79 -20.57
CA ALA A 36 7.28 -9.59 -19.73
C ALA A 36 8.43 -9.53 -18.72
N ALA A 37 8.88 -10.67 -18.17
CA ALA A 37 10.03 -10.74 -17.27
C ALA A 37 11.32 -10.30 -18.00
N VAL A 38 11.52 -10.76 -19.24
CA VAL A 38 12.66 -10.35 -20.07
C VAL A 38 12.62 -8.85 -20.37
N VAL A 39 11.49 -8.34 -20.83
CA VAL A 39 11.31 -6.91 -21.13
C VAL A 39 11.52 -6.05 -19.87
N PHE A 40 11.07 -6.53 -18.72
CA PHE A 40 11.28 -5.88 -17.43
C PHE A 40 12.78 -5.80 -17.09
N ALA A 41 13.51 -6.90 -17.23
CA ALA A 41 14.96 -6.94 -17.01
C ALA A 41 15.71 -5.96 -17.92
N LEU A 42 15.39 -5.95 -19.23
CA LEU A 42 16.01 -5.06 -20.21
C LEU A 42 15.77 -3.57 -19.89
N LYS A 43 14.57 -3.24 -19.40
CA LYS A 43 14.25 -1.85 -19.02
C LYS A 43 15.04 -1.39 -17.79
N ILE A 44 15.22 -2.24 -16.79
CA ILE A 44 15.96 -1.90 -15.58
C ILE A 44 17.46 -1.81 -15.86
N TRP A 45 17.99 -2.77 -16.61
CA TRP A 45 19.43 -2.87 -16.88
C TRP A 45 19.83 -2.28 -18.23
N ARG A 46 19.02 -1.39 -18.80
CA ARG A 46 19.31 -0.73 -20.07
C ARG A 46 20.71 -0.13 -20.08
N HIS A 47 21.10 0.57 -19.02
CA HIS A 47 22.43 1.18 -18.91
C HIS A 47 23.60 0.18 -18.82
N TYR A 48 23.35 -1.08 -18.45
CA TYR A 48 24.37 -2.13 -18.43
C TYR A 48 24.41 -2.95 -19.72
N LEU A 49 23.26 -3.14 -20.36
CA LEU A 49 23.10 -4.07 -21.48
C LEU A 49 23.18 -3.38 -22.85
N TYR A 50 23.01 -2.06 -22.90
CA TYR A 50 23.04 -1.34 -24.17
C TYR A 50 24.45 -1.36 -24.79
N GLY A 51 24.52 -1.73 -26.08
CA GLY A 51 25.79 -1.83 -26.82
C GLY A 51 26.68 -3.02 -26.45
N SER A 52 26.21 -3.93 -25.59
CA SER A 52 26.94 -5.15 -25.21
C SER A 52 26.19 -6.39 -25.66
N LYS A 53 26.93 -7.44 -26.04
CA LYS A 53 26.35 -8.75 -26.34
C LYS A 53 26.11 -9.53 -25.05
N PHE A 54 24.90 -10.07 -24.87
CA PHE A 54 24.56 -10.87 -23.69
C PHE A 54 23.61 -12.03 -24.03
N MET A 55 23.52 -12.98 -23.11
CA MET A 55 22.65 -14.16 -23.22
C MET A 55 21.51 -14.05 -22.20
N ILE A 56 20.30 -14.34 -22.64
CA ILE A 56 19.10 -14.38 -21.82
C ILE A 56 18.77 -15.86 -21.60
N PHE A 57 18.78 -16.29 -20.34
CA PHE A 57 18.38 -17.65 -19.97
C PHE A 57 16.93 -17.64 -19.50
N THR A 58 16.11 -18.50 -20.10
CA THR A 58 14.70 -18.70 -19.74
C THR A 58 14.37 -20.19 -19.69
N ASP A 59 13.48 -20.59 -18.79
CA ASP A 59 12.94 -21.95 -18.70
C ASP A 59 11.73 -22.17 -19.61
N HIS A 60 11.42 -21.22 -20.48
CA HIS A 60 10.34 -21.33 -21.44
C HIS A 60 10.85 -21.65 -22.84
N LYS A 61 10.70 -22.92 -23.27
CA LYS A 61 11.20 -23.41 -24.57
C LYS A 61 10.66 -22.63 -25.77
N SER A 62 9.43 -22.14 -25.73
CA SER A 62 8.85 -21.45 -26.88
C SER A 62 9.49 -20.08 -27.13
N LEU A 63 10.09 -19.46 -26.11
CA LEU A 63 10.73 -18.14 -26.24
C LEU A 63 11.95 -18.18 -27.16
N LYS A 64 12.55 -19.36 -27.33
CA LYS A 64 13.64 -19.58 -28.30
C LYS A 64 13.22 -19.24 -29.73
N TYR A 65 11.97 -19.51 -30.09
CA TYR A 65 11.44 -19.29 -31.45
C TYR A 65 10.74 -17.94 -31.59
N PHE A 66 10.76 -17.11 -30.56
CA PHE A 66 10.05 -15.84 -30.52
C PHE A 66 10.47 -14.89 -31.65
N PHE A 67 11.76 -14.85 -31.99
CA PHE A 67 12.28 -14.04 -33.10
C PHE A 67 11.85 -14.53 -34.49
N THR A 68 11.53 -15.82 -34.63
CA THR A 68 11.22 -16.46 -35.92
C THR A 68 9.72 -16.51 -36.22
N GLN A 69 8.88 -16.24 -35.23
CA GLN A 69 7.43 -16.37 -35.36
C GLN A 69 6.82 -15.22 -36.17
N LYS A 70 6.10 -15.55 -37.26
CA LYS A 70 5.46 -14.55 -38.14
C LYS A 70 4.21 -13.91 -37.52
N GLU A 71 3.45 -14.68 -36.75
CA GLU A 71 2.20 -14.21 -36.13
C GLU A 71 2.43 -13.87 -34.66
N LEU A 72 2.58 -12.57 -34.41
CA LEU A 72 2.74 -12.01 -33.07
C LEU A 72 1.59 -11.06 -32.74
N ASN A 73 1.14 -11.11 -31.49
CA ASN A 73 0.16 -10.17 -30.96
C ASN A 73 0.74 -8.74 -30.97
N MET A 74 -0.10 -7.69 -31.03
CA MET A 74 0.39 -6.29 -31.05
C MET A 74 1.31 -5.95 -29.87
N ARG A 75 1.05 -6.52 -28.69
CA ARG A 75 1.91 -6.39 -27.50
C ARG A 75 3.27 -7.02 -27.72
N GLN A 76 3.29 -8.26 -28.20
CA GLN A 76 4.51 -9.01 -28.49
C GLN A 76 5.35 -8.32 -29.57
N ARG A 77 4.72 -7.70 -30.59
CA ARG A 77 5.45 -6.90 -31.59
C ARG A 77 6.18 -5.72 -30.98
N ARG A 78 5.53 -4.94 -30.10
CA ARG A 78 6.17 -3.81 -29.38
C ARG A 78 7.35 -4.27 -28.53
N TRP A 79 7.24 -5.45 -27.91
CA TRP A 79 8.33 -6.02 -27.14
C TRP A 79 9.44 -6.55 -28.04
N LEU A 80 9.12 -7.14 -29.19
CA LEU A 80 10.11 -7.58 -30.17
C LEU A 80 10.92 -6.41 -30.73
N GLU A 81 10.28 -5.27 -31.02
CA GLU A 81 10.97 -4.04 -31.41
C GLU A 81 12.01 -3.64 -30.37
N LEU A 82 11.62 -3.62 -29.08
CA LEU A 82 12.55 -3.35 -27.99
C LEU A 82 13.70 -4.37 -27.96
N LEU A 83 13.42 -5.66 -28.13
CA LEU A 83 14.46 -6.69 -28.10
C LEU A 83 15.44 -6.57 -29.28
N LYS A 84 14.98 -6.14 -30.45
CA LYS A 84 15.82 -5.92 -31.64
C LYS A 84 16.84 -4.81 -31.47
N ASP A 85 16.60 -3.86 -30.56
CA ASP A 85 17.57 -2.81 -30.23
C ASP A 85 18.77 -3.35 -29.42
N TYR A 86 18.71 -4.58 -28.91
CA TYR A 86 19.77 -5.22 -28.13
C TYR A 86 20.38 -6.41 -28.88
N ASP A 87 21.69 -6.57 -28.79
CA ASP A 87 22.40 -7.76 -29.27
C ASP A 87 22.31 -8.88 -28.23
N CYS A 88 21.19 -9.60 -28.23
CA CYS A 88 20.90 -10.64 -27.24
C CYS A 88 20.52 -11.99 -27.88
N GLU A 89 20.95 -13.07 -27.23
CA GLU A 89 20.61 -14.44 -27.61
C GLU A 89 19.74 -15.09 -26.52
N ILE A 90 18.57 -15.61 -26.90
CA ILE A 90 17.66 -16.30 -25.97
C ILE A 90 18.00 -17.79 -25.96
N LEU A 91 18.45 -18.28 -24.80
CA LEU A 91 18.81 -19.66 -24.56
C LEU A 91 17.86 -20.32 -23.57
N TYR A 92 17.46 -21.55 -23.88
CA TYR A 92 16.67 -22.37 -22.97
C TYR A 92 17.56 -22.91 -21.85
N HIS A 93 17.13 -22.74 -20.61
CA HIS A 93 17.76 -23.29 -19.42
C HIS A 93 16.72 -24.07 -18.59
N PRO A 94 16.99 -25.32 -18.19
CA PRO A 94 15.99 -26.11 -17.47
C PRO A 94 15.62 -25.44 -16.14
N GLY A 95 14.32 -25.40 -15.81
CA GLY A 95 13.79 -24.70 -14.64
C GLY A 95 14.44 -25.09 -13.30
N LYS A 96 14.96 -26.33 -13.18
CA LYS A 96 15.74 -26.79 -12.02
C LYS A 96 17.02 -25.97 -11.76
N ALA A 97 17.52 -25.26 -12.75
CA ALA A 97 18.67 -24.39 -12.63
C ALA A 97 18.27 -22.89 -12.64
N ASN A 98 17.01 -22.58 -12.91
CA ASN A 98 16.44 -21.22 -12.82
C ASN A 98 15.86 -20.91 -11.42
N VAL A 99 16.37 -21.59 -10.38
CA VAL A 99 15.81 -21.55 -9.02
C VAL A 99 15.74 -20.14 -8.45
N VAL A 100 16.72 -19.31 -8.76
CA VAL A 100 16.84 -17.96 -8.20
C VAL A 100 15.79 -17.03 -8.77
N ALA A 101 15.57 -17.03 -10.09
CA ALA A 101 14.53 -16.22 -10.72
C ALA A 101 13.13 -16.72 -10.33
N ASP A 102 12.95 -18.04 -10.24
CA ASP A 102 11.70 -18.68 -9.82
C ASP A 102 11.36 -18.37 -8.35
N ALA A 103 12.35 -18.35 -7.45
CA ALA A 103 12.15 -17.90 -6.07
C ALA A 103 11.71 -16.42 -5.99
N LEU A 104 12.23 -15.55 -6.86
CA LEU A 104 11.84 -14.14 -6.92
C LEU A 104 10.45 -13.90 -7.54
N SER A 105 9.97 -14.83 -8.38
CA SER A 105 8.65 -14.73 -9.03
C SER A 105 7.51 -15.25 -8.13
N ARG A 106 7.84 -16.17 -7.21
CA ARG A 106 6.89 -16.73 -6.26
C ARG A 106 6.48 -15.71 -5.20
N LYS A 107 5.19 -15.69 -4.89
CA LYS A 107 4.65 -15.05 -3.70
C LYS A 107 4.32 -16.19 -2.76
N ASP A 108 5.08 -16.34 -1.67
CA ASP A 108 4.67 -17.26 -0.63
C ASP A 108 3.33 -16.76 -0.09
N GLU A 109 2.28 -17.57 -0.25
CA GLU A 109 1.04 -17.39 0.48
C GLU A 109 1.26 -17.82 1.93
N CYS A 110 2.26 -17.24 2.60
CA CYS A 110 2.26 -17.28 4.05
C CYS A 110 1.08 -16.40 4.47
N SER A 111 0.07 -17.02 5.08
CA SER A 111 -1.04 -16.27 5.66
C SER A 111 -0.45 -15.15 6.52
N PRO A 112 -0.93 -13.89 6.38
CA PRO A 112 -0.39 -12.81 7.17
C PRO A 112 -0.50 -13.20 8.64
N ILE A 113 0.60 -13.11 9.39
CA ILE A 113 0.58 -13.32 10.83
C ILE A 113 -0.44 -12.34 11.39
N LYS A 114 -1.63 -12.85 11.75
CA LYS A 114 -2.70 -12.05 12.34
C LYS A 114 -2.30 -11.73 13.78
N VAL A 115 -1.51 -10.69 13.96
CA VAL A 115 -1.23 -10.13 15.28
C VAL A 115 -2.49 -9.40 15.76
N LYS A 116 -3.12 -9.92 16.81
CA LYS A 116 -4.12 -9.15 17.56
C LYS A 116 -3.38 -8.02 18.28
N ALA A 117 -3.58 -6.79 17.83
CA ALA A 117 -3.15 -5.62 18.57
C ALA A 117 -3.93 -5.59 19.90
N MET A 118 -3.25 -5.86 21.02
CA MET A 118 -3.84 -5.66 22.33
C MET A 118 -3.73 -4.18 22.67
N LYS A 119 -4.87 -3.51 22.85
CA LYS A 119 -4.92 -2.13 23.32
C LYS A 119 -4.48 -2.10 24.78
N LEU A 120 -3.25 -1.70 25.04
CA LEU A 120 -2.76 -1.43 26.39
C LEU A 120 -3.34 -0.09 26.84
N VAL A 121 -4.48 -0.13 27.51
CA VAL A 121 -5.04 1.07 28.18
C VAL A 121 -4.29 1.22 29.49
N ILE A 122 -3.27 2.08 29.50
CA ILE A 122 -2.61 2.50 30.73
C ILE A 122 -3.59 3.43 31.45
N THR A 123 -4.41 2.90 32.35
CA THR A 123 -5.18 3.71 33.29
C THR A 123 -4.23 4.17 34.39
N SER A 124 -3.48 5.24 34.13
CA SER A 124 -2.79 5.96 35.20
C SER A 124 -3.84 6.54 36.15
N GLY A 125 -3.68 6.34 37.46
CA GLY A 125 -4.51 6.99 38.52
C GLY A 125 -4.44 8.52 38.52
N LEU A 126 -3.83 9.12 37.50
CA LEU A 126 -3.73 10.53 37.22
C LEU A 126 -5.11 11.20 37.12
N ILE A 127 -6.13 10.53 36.59
CA ILE A 127 -7.51 11.07 36.59
C ILE A 127 -8.04 11.24 38.02
N GLU A 128 -7.73 10.29 38.91
CA GLU A 128 -8.17 10.30 40.30
C GLU A 128 -7.43 11.39 41.10
N GLN A 129 -6.12 11.53 40.89
CA GLN A 129 -5.31 12.61 41.46
C GLN A 129 -5.77 14.01 41.00
N ILE A 130 -6.15 14.16 39.73
CA ILE A 130 -6.69 15.44 39.23
C ILE A 130 -8.02 15.74 39.89
N LYS A 131 -8.91 14.75 40.08
CA LYS A 131 -10.18 14.96 40.78
C LYS A 131 -9.97 15.41 42.22
N GLU A 132 -9.09 14.74 42.96
CA GLU A 132 -8.78 15.10 44.35
C GLU A 132 -8.26 16.54 44.44
N ALA A 133 -7.30 16.91 43.60
CA ALA A 133 -6.77 18.27 43.52
C ALA A 133 -7.86 19.31 43.17
N GLN A 134 -8.77 18.98 42.25
CA GLN A 134 -9.91 19.86 41.92
C GLN A 134 -10.87 20.03 43.10
N THR A 135 -11.22 18.94 43.80
CA THR A 135 -12.11 19.01 44.96
C THR A 135 -11.52 19.80 46.11
N GLU A 136 -10.19 19.72 46.31
CA GLU A 136 -9.48 20.49 47.32
C GLU A 136 -9.41 21.99 46.99
N ALA A 137 -9.17 22.33 45.72
CA ALA A 137 -9.18 23.72 45.25
C ALA A 137 -10.58 24.38 45.36
N LEU A 138 -11.65 23.58 45.27
CA LEU A 138 -13.04 24.03 45.38
C LEU A 138 -13.55 24.20 46.82
N LYS A 139 -12.74 23.93 47.86
CA LYS A 139 -13.11 24.15 49.26
C LYS A 139 -13.15 25.65 49.62
N GLU A 140 -14.16 26.06 50.41
CA GLU A 140 -14.43 27.46 50.81
C GLU A 140 -13.25 28.21 51.39
N GLU A 141 -12.36 27.49 52.08
CA GLU A 141 -11.16 28.03 52.73
C GLU A 141 -10.11 28.53 51.71
N ASN A 142 -10.07 27.96 50.50
CA ASN A 142 -9.08 28.27 49.47
C ASN A 142 -9.54 29.34 48.46
N TRP A 143 -10.83 29.69 48.44
CA TRP A 143 -11.42 30.61 47.44
C TRP A 143 -10.81 32.02 47.44
N LYS A 144 -10.34 32.49 48.60
CA LYS A 144 -9.72 33.82 48.75
C LYS A 144 -8.28 33.84 48.21
N ARG A 145 -7.56 32.72 48.24
CA ARG A 145 -6.18 32.60 47.72
C ARG A 145 -6.16 32.53 46.20
N ASP A 146 -7.09 31.78 45.60
CA ASP A 146 -7.04 31.46 44.17
C ASP A 146 -7.88 32.39 43.25
N ARG A 147 -8.49 33.46 43.80
CA ARG A 147 -9.36 34.41 43.04
C ARG A 147 -10.55 33.73 42.32
N ILE A 148 -11.03 32.57 42.80
CA ILE A 148 -12.10 31.76 42.15
C ILE A 148 -13.52 32.21 42.57
N LYS A 149 -13.65 33.21 43.46
CA LYS A 149 -14.94 33.63 44.03
C LYS A 149 -15.95 34.01 42.92
N GLY A 150 -16.99 33.19 42.76
CA GLY A 150 -18.05 33.37 41.77
C GLY A 150 -17.92 32.55 40.46
N GLN A 151 -16.84 31.79 40.26
CA GLN A 151 -16.62 30.98 39.04
C GLN A 151 -16.93 29.48 39.21
N ALA A 152 -17.12 29.01 40.44
CA ALA A 152 -17.36 27.58 40.74
C ALA A 152 -18.68 27.03 40.15
N HIS A 153 -19.67 27.89 39.91
CA HIS A 153 -20.97 27.51 39.36
C HIS A 153 -20.96 27.36 37.82
N ASN A 154 -19.88 27.75 37.14
CA ASN A 154 -19.79 27.72 35.66
C ASN A 154 -18.92 26.56 35.15
N LEU A 155 -18.82 25.47 35.92
CA LEU A 155 -18.02 24.30 35.59
C LEU A 155 -18.95 23.13 35.26
N ASP A 156 -18.74 22.53 34.08
CA ASP A 156 -19.45 21.34 33.65
C ASP A 156 -18.58 20.10 33.91
N GLU A 157 -19.22 18.99 34.32
CA GLU A 157 -18.56 17.71 34.55
C GLU A 157 -18.50 16.90 33.25
N ASP A 158 -17.30 16.43 32.88
CA ASP A 158 -17.13 15.54 31.73
C ASP A 158 -17.54 14.09 32.03
N ASN A 159 -17.52 13.22 31.02
CA ASN A 159 -17.85 11.79 31.16
C ASN A 159 -16.95 11.02 32.16
N ASN A 160 -15.82 11.63 32.57
CA ASN A 160 -14.92 11.09 33.56
C ASN A 160 -15.09 11.76 34.92
N GLY A 161 -16.02 12.71 35.11
CA GLY A 161 -16.28 13.44 36.36
C GLY A 161 -15.25 14.53 36.68
N LEU A 162 -14.51 15.02 35.68
CA LEU A 162 -13.59 16.16 35.83
C LEU A 162 -14.35 17.47 35.56
N LYS A 163 -14.10 18.48 36.40
CA LYS A 163 -14.71 19.80 36.24
C LYS A 163 -13.93 20.61 35.22
N THR A 164 -14.58 20.93 34.11
CA THR A 164 -13.96 21.66 33.00
C THR A 164 -14.77 22.91 32.67
N ARG A 165 -14.07 23.93 32.15
CA ARG A 165 -14.68 25.18 31.70
C ARG A 165 -14.57 25.22 30.18
N TRP A 166 -15.60 24.78 29.48
CA TRP A 166 -15.65 24.83 28.01
C TRP A 166 -16.85 25.64 27.54
N GLU A 167 -16.60 26.74 26.81
CA GLU A 167 -17.60 27.31 25.90
C GLU A 167 -17.92 26.26 24.83
N LYS A 168 -19.21 25.97 24.65
CA LYS A 168 -19.72 25.12 23.57
C LYS A 168 -19.14 25.55 22.23
N ARG A 169 -18.20 24.78 21.68
CA ARG A 169 -17.95 24.74 20.24
C ARG A 169 -18.48 23.42 19.73
N ASP A 170 -19.72 23.46 19.27
CA ASP A 170 -20.35 22.40 18.50
C ASP A 170 -19.50 22.13 17.24
N PHE A 171 -18.88 20.96 17.18
CA PHE A 171 -18.24 20.44 15.98
C PHE A 171 -18.95 19.16 15.54
N ASN A 172 -20.27 19.26 15.37
CA ASN A 172 -21.05 18.35 14.53
C ASN A 172 -21.55 19.14 13.31
N ARG A 173 -20.66 19.37 12.33
CA ARG A 173 -21.07 19.51 10.93
C ARG A 173 -21.08 18.11 10.34
N GLU A 174 -22.23 17.44 10.44
CA GLU A 174 -22.52 16.29 9.60
C GLU A 174 -22.86 16.82 8.19
N ASP A 175 -21.96 16.55 7.26
CA ASP A 175 -22.27 16.53 5.84
C ASP A 175 -23.31 15.44 5.59
N ASN A 176 -24.56 15.85 5.38
CA ASN A 176 -25.59 15.01 4.75
C ASN A 176 -26.36 15.85 3.70
N GLN A 177 -25.66 16.15 2.61
CA GLN A 177 -26.28 16.48 1.33
C GLN A 177 -26.39 15.19 0.50
N ALA A 178 -27.56 14.55 0.52
CA ALA A 178 -28.00 13.68 -0.56
C ALA A 178 -29.52 13.49 -0.54
N GLY A 179 -30.21 14.32 -1.33
CA GLY A 179 -31.39 13.97 -2.13
C GLY A 179 -32.59 13.31 -1.45
N SER A 180 -33.66 14.09 -1.24
CA SER A 180 -35.01 13.57 -1.43
C SER A 180 -35.88 14.58 -2.15
N SER A 181 -36.06 14.28 -3.44
CA SER A 181 -37.14 14.62 -4.36
C SER A 181 -38.35 15.37 -3.78
N ALA A 182 -38.70 16.44 -4.51
CA ALA A 182 -39.94 17.19 -4.47
C ALA A 182 -41.19 16.32 -4.30
N ASN A 183 -42.08 16.73 -3.39
CA ASN A 183 -43.47 16.34 -3.39
C ASN A 183 -44.32 17.61 -3.55
N ARG A 184 -44.96 17.77 -4.72
CA ARG A 184 -45.92 18.84 -5.00
C ARG A 184 -47.24 18.50 -4.32
N GLY A 185 -47.49 19.13 -3.17
CA GLY A 185 -48.78 19.15 -2.51
C GLY A 185 -49.55 20.41 -2.87
N LYS A 186 -50.64 20.24 -3.63
CA LYS A 186 -51.69 21.24 -3.91
C LYS A 186 -52.29 21.78 -2.60
N ALA A 187 -52.62 23.07 -2.57
CA ALA A 187 -53.74 23.60 -1.79
C ALA A 187 -54.34 24.86 -2.47
N PRO A 188 -55.65 25.14 -2.31
CA PRO A 188 -56.44 25.93 -3.26
C PRO A 188 -56.80 27.35 -2.79
N MET A 189 -57.26 28.14 -3.77
CA MET A 189 -58.14 29.33 -3.76
C MET A 189 -58.39 30.06 -2.43
N GLN A 190 -58.08 31.36 -2.42
CA GLN A 190 -59.08 32.44 -2.42
C GLN A 190 -58.60 33.57 -3.34
#